data_AF-A0A7J4YMN4-F1
#
_entry.id   AF-A0A7J4YMN4-F1
#
_cell.length_a   1.000
_cell.length_b   1.000
_cell.length_c   1.000
_cell.angle_alpha   90.00
_cell.angle_beta   90.00
_cell.angle_gamma   90.00
#
_symmetry.space_group_name_H-M   'P 1'
#
loop_
_entity.id
_entity.type
_entity.pdbx_description
1 polymer ?
#
loop_
_entity_poly.entity_id
_entity_poly.type
_entity_poly.pdbx_seq_one_letter_code
_entity_poly.pdbx_strand_id
1 'polypeptide(L)'
;MTSKILFLILMSAFFFVPMILHRSRRQFMTRFYLRMTALVTARKLYRLMLLILLYVFHFLYLCVHYNDIGVVASTIAFAIFFVFMDVERWLQRLHEERTPFRIAALAAVVFVFTPHLFTLAVTISFVLLASLFYPSRIVISLWKNKADRKMLLEDTEMLIIYYY
;
A
#
# COMPACT_ATOMS: atom_id res chain seq x y z
N MET A 1 19.02 18.02 -11.60
CA MET A 1 18.67 16.93 -12.56
C MET A 1 18.46 15.59 -11.87
N THR A 2 19.25 15.25 -10.84
CA THR A 2 19.13 14.02 -10.04
C THR A 2 17.72 13.78 -9.47
N SER A 3 17.07 14.79 -8.85
CA SER A 3 15.73 14.64 -8.28
C SER A 3 14.65 14.28 -9.31
N LYS A 4 14.77 14.79 -10.55
CA LYS A 4 13.84 14.45 -11.65
C LYS A 4 13.99 12.99 -12.08
N ILE A 5 15.23 12.50 -12.16
CA ILE A 5 15.53 11.11 -12.48
C ILE A 5 15.00 10.19 -11.37
N LEU A 6 15.26 10.52 -10.10
CA LEU A 6 14.75 9.76 -8.95
C LEU A 6 13.22 9.74 -8.92
N PHE A 7 12.57 10.86 -9.20
CA PHE A 7 11.11 10.94 -9.29
C PHE A 7 10.56 10.02 -10.38
N LEU A 8 11.15 10.03 -11.58
CA LEU A 8 10.76 9.14 -12.67
C LEU A 8 10.98 7.65 -12.34
N ILE A 9 12.10 7.32 -11.69
CA ILE A 9 12.37 5.96 -11.23
C ILE A 9 11.35 5.54 -10.17
N LEU A 10 11.00 6.41 -9.23
CA LEU A 10 10.01 6.13 -8.20
C LEU A 10 8.62 5.90 -8.82
N MET A 11 8.20 6.75 -9.76
CA MET A 11 6.92 6.62 -10.46
C MET A 11 6.86 5.37 -11.34
N SER A 12 7.96 5.00 -12.01
CA SER A 12 7.99 3.76 -12.78
C SER A 12 7.97 2.53 -11.87
N ALA A 13 8.76 2.52 -10.80
CA ALA A 13 8.79 1.44 -9.82
C ALA A 13 7.41 1.25 -9.17
N PHE A 14 6.69 2.34 -8.89
CA PHE A 14 5.33 2.30 -8.35
C PHE A 14 4.35 1.50 -9.23
N PHE A 15 4.52 1.52 -10.56
CA PHE A 15 3.66 0.77 -11.48
C PHE A 15 4.19 -0.66 -11.72
N PHE A 16 5.48 -0.80 -12.00
CA PHE A 16 6.06 -2.09 -12.41
C PHE A 16 6.24 -3.07 -11.26
N VAL A 17 6.65 -2.61 -10.07
CA VAL A 17 6.89 -3.50 -8.93
C VAL A 17 5.61 -4.24 -8.55
N PRO A 18 4.46 -3.57 -8.37
CA PRO A 18 3.20 -4.26 -8.11
C PRO A 18 2.81 -5.20 -9.23
N MET A 19 2.94 -4.80 -10.50
CA MET A 19 2.54 -5.63 -11.63
C MET A 19 3.30 -6.97 -11.67
N ILE A 20 4.59 -6.95 -11.36
CA ILE A 20 5.46 -8.15 -11.35
C ILE A 20 5.21 -9.01 -10.11
N LEU A 21 4.88 -8.36 -8.99
CA LEU A 21 4.93 -8.96 -7.67
C LEU A 21 3.53 -9.33 -7.11
N HIS A 22 2.48 -8.69 -7.61
CA HIS A 22 1.10 -8.96 -7.22
C HIS A 22 0.70 -10.38 -7.60
N ARG A 23 0.19 -11.12 -6.61
CA ARG A 23 -0.19 -12.54 -6.75
C ARG A 23 0.93 -13.43 -7.30
N SER A 24 2.18 -13.00 -7.18
CA SER A 24 3.34 -13.74 -7.67
C SER A 24 3.61 -14.95 -6.79
N ARG A 25 3.80 -16.12 -7.40
CA ARG A 25 4.13 -17.39 -6.70
C ARG A 25 5.63 -17.54 -6.38
N ARG A 26 6.42 -16.47 -6.56
CA ARG A 26 7.85 -16.49 -6.25
C ARG A 26 8.06 -16.78 -4.77
N GLN A 27 9.04 -17.62 -4.44
CA GLN A 27 9.37 -17.99 -3.05
C GLN A 27 9.55 -16.78 -2.12
N PHE A 28 10.08 -15.67 -2.65
CA PHE A 28 10.18 -14.40 -1.93
C PHE A 28 8.82 -13.87 -1.48
N MET A 29 7.82 -13.85 -2.37
CA MET A 29 6.48 -13.34 -2.06
C MET A 29 5.72 -14.27 -1.13
N THR A 30 5.85 -15.58 -1.28
CA THR A 30 5.29 -16.53 -0.31
C THR A 30 5.83 -16.28 1.11
N ARG A 31 7.15 -16.06 1.24
CA ARG A 31 7.77 -15.70 2.53
C ARG A 31 7.28 -14.34 3.04
N PHE A 32 7.09 -13.36 2.15
CA PHE A 32 6.54 -12.07 2.51
C PHE A 32 5.11 -12.19 3.04
N TYR A 33 4.23 -12.91 2.33
CA TYR A 33 2.85 -13.16 2.74
C TYR A 33 2.80 -13.86 4.10
N LEU A 34 3.58 -14.93 4.30
CA LEU A 34 3.68 -15.63 5.58
C LEU A 34 4.16 -14.73 6.72
N ARG A 35 5.15 -13.87 6.47
CA ARG A 35 5.63 -12.92 7.51
C ARG A 35 4.58 -11.89 7.86
N MET A 36 3.84 -11.37 6.87
CA MET A 36 2.77 -10.40 7.09
C MET A 36 1.58 -10.99 7.86
N THR A 37 1.25 -12.26 7.64
CA THR A 37 0.21 -12.97 8.41
C THR A 37 0.68 -13.30 9.82
N ALA A 38 1.91 -13.82 9.96
CA ALA A 38 2.42 -14.31 11.23
C ALA A 38 2.90 -13.22 12.20
N LEU A 39 3.55 -12.17 11.71
CA LEU A 39 4.27 -11.21 12.54
C LEU A 39 3.57 -9.84 12.56
N VAL A 40 3.18 -9.40 13.75
CA VAL A 40 2.66 -8.03 13.98
C VAL A 40 3.74 -6.99 13.65
N THR A 41 5.01 -7.29 13.93
CA THR A 41 6.15 -6.42 13.60
C THR A 41 6.33 -6.23 12.10
N ALA A 42 6.09 -7.26 11.29
CA ALA A 42 6.13 -7.14 9.83
C ALA A 42 5.04 -6.19 9.31
N ARG A 43 3.82 -6.27 9.86
CA ARG A 43 2.73 -5.34 9.51
C ARG A 43 3.01 -3.90 9.95
N LYS A 44 3.65 -3.69 11.10
CA LYS A 44 4.11 -2.37 11.55
C LYS A 44 5.20 -1.83 10.62
N LEU A 45 6.19 -2.65 10.28
CA LEU A 45 7.26 -2.29 9.35
C LEU A 45 6.70 -1.91 7.98
N TYR A 46 5.74 -2.70 7.46
CA TYR A 46 5.09 -2.42 6.18
C TYR A 46 4.39 -1.05 6.16
N ARG A 47 3.64 -0.73 7.22
CA ARG A 47 3.03 0.60 7.40
C ARG A 47 4.07 1.71 7.42
N LEU A 48 5.16 1.54 8.18
CA LEU A 48 6.25 2.52 8.24
C LEU A 48 6.95 2.69 6.88
N MET A 49 7.17 1.61 6.14
CA MET A 49 7.72 1.67 4.79
C MET A 49 6.81 2.44 3.84
N LEU A 50 5.49 2.23 3.91
CA LEU A 50 4.52 3.01 3.15
C LEU A 50 4.61 4.51 3.49
N LEU A 51 4.69 4.85 4.78
CA LEU A 51 4.82 6.23 5.24
C LEU A 51 6.11 6.88 4.72
N ILE A 52 7.25 6.20 4.85
CA ILE A 52 8.54 6.68 4.35
C ILE A 52 8.50 6.88 2.84
N LEU A 53 7.98 5.89 2.11
CA LEU A 53 7.86 5.95 0.65
C LEU A 53 7.03 7.15 0.21
N LEU A 54 5.94 7.43 0.93
CA LEU A 54 5.09 8.57 0.66
C LEU A 54 5.76 9.91 0.97
N TYR A 55 6.51 10.01 2.06
CA TYR A 55 7.30 11.21 2.36
C TYR A 55 8.39 11.45 1.31
N VAL A 56 9.08 10.39 0.86
CA VAL A 56 10.07 10.47 -0.22
C VAL A 56 9.40 10.95 -1.50
N PHE A 57 8.20 10.46 -1.82
CA PHE A 57 7.42 10.96 -2.96
C PHE A 57 7.11 12.45 -2.83
N HIS A 58 6.53 12.90 -1.72
CA HIS A 58 6.21 14.32 -1.51
C HIS A 58 7.44 15.22 -1.60
N PHE A 59 8.56 14.77 -1.01
CA PHE A 59 9.83 15.49 -1.06
C PHE A 59 10.37 15.59 -2.49
N LEU A 60 10.42 14.47 -3.22
CA LEU A 60 10.89 14.47 -4.62
C LEU A 60 9.97 15.31 -5.51
N TYR A 61 8.65 15.24 -5.31
CA TYR A 61 7.71 16.05 -6.06
C TYR A 61 7.95 17.55 -5.80
N LEU A 62 8.17 17.97 -4.55
CA LEU A 62 8.49 19.37 -4.22
C LEU A 62 9.80 19.84 -4.87
N CYS A 63 10.81 18.96 -4.96
CA CYS A 63 12.06 19.26 -5.66
C CYS A 63 11.89 19.40 -7.19
N VAL A 64 10.89 18.75 -7.78
CA VAL A 64 10.63 18.78 -9.23
C VAL A 64 9.65 19.90 -9.60
N HIS A 65 8.60 20.08 -8.82
CA HIS A 65 7.52 21.04 -8.98
C HIS A 65 7.60 22.08 -7.86
N TYR A 66 8.29 23.19 -8.14
CA TYR A 66 8.44 24.26 -7.18
C TYR A 66 7.10 24.97 -6.93
N ASN A 67 6.80 25.24 -5.65
CA ASN A 67 5.66 26.06 -5.20
C ASN A 67 4.24 25.46 -5.42
N ASP A 68 4.10 24.13 -5.50
CA ASP A 68 2.77 23.49 -5.54
C ASP A 68 2.20 23.30 -4.12
N ILE A 69 1.18 24.09 -3.77
CA ILE A 69 0.50 24.06 -2.47
C ILE A 69 -0.18 22.69 -2.23
N GLY A 70 -0.52 21.97 -3.29
CA GLY A 70 -1.12 20.64 -3.24
C GLY A 70 -0.31 19.63 -2.42
N VAL A 71 1.01 19.72 -2.48
CA VAL A 71 1.94 18.85 -1.72
C VAL A 71 1.78 19.03 -0.22
N VAL A 72 1.60 20.28 0.22
CA VAL A 72 1.47 20.59 1.65
C VAL A 72 0.15 20.04 2.18
N ALA A 73 -0.94 20.28 1.43
CA ALA A 73 -2.25 19.75 1.77
C ALA A 73 -2.25 18.21 1.81
N SER A 74 -1.63 17.55 0.83
CA SER A 74 -1.55 16.09 0.77
C SER A 74 -0.71 15.50 1.91
N THR A 75 0.40 16.15 2.25
CA THR A 75 1.27 15.74 3.36
C THR A 75 0.55 15.86 4.70
N ILE A 76 -0.13 16.99 4.96
CA ILE A 76 -0.87 17.21 6.20
C ILE A 76 -2.04 16.22 6.31
N ALA A 77 -2.83 16.07 5.25
CA ALA A 77 -3.96 15.13 5.24
C ALA A 77 -3.49 13.69 5.50
N PHE A 78 -2.39 13.27 4.87
CA PHE A 78 -1.84 11.93 5.07
C PHE A 78 -1.21 11.75 6.45
N ALA A 79 -0.52 12.75 6.99
CA ALA A 79 0.00 12.71 8.33
C ALA A 79 -1.13 12.56 9.37
N ILE A 80 -2.23 13.30 9.19
CA ILE A 80 -3.43 13.16 10.04
C ILE A 80 -4.01 11.74 9.92
N PHE A 81 -4.16 11.22 8.70
CA PHE A 81 -4.61 9.85 8.47
C PHE A 81 -3.73 8.82 9.21
N PHE A 82 -2.41 8.99 9.18
CA PHE A 82 -1.49 8.03 9.79
C PHE A 82 -1.41 8.12 11.31
N VAL A 83 -1.59 9.33 11.87
CA VAL A 83 -1.51 9.60 13.32
C VAL A 83 -2.83 9.31 14.03
N PHE A 84 -3.95 9.76 13.47
CA PHE A 84 -5.24 9.72 14.15
C PHE A 84 -6.12 8.53 13.73
N MET A 85 -5.90 7.96 12.55
CA MET A 85 -6.73 6.85 12.05
C MET A 85 -6.00 5.52 12.16
N ASP A 86 -6.76 4.45 12.40
CA ASP A 86 -6.20 3.10 12.43
C ASP A 86 -5.94 2.62 10.99
N VAL A 87 -4.74 2.92 10.50
CA VAL A 87 -4.27 2.58 9.15
C VAL A 87 -4.38 1.07 8.88
N GLU A 88 -4.15 0.22 9.88
CA GLU A 88 -4.29 -1.24 9.73
C GLU A 88 -5.75 -1.62 9.46
N ARG A 89 -6.69 -1.00 10.19
CA ARG A 89 -8.12 -1.19 9.95
C ARG A 89 -8.56 -0.70 8.58
N TRP A 90 -8.03 0.43 8.11
CA TRP A 90 -8.35 0.99 6.79
C TRP A 90 -7.75 0.18 5.64
N LEU A 91 -6.49 -0.26 5.75
CA LEU A 91 -5.86 -1.13 4.77
C LEU A 91 -6.63 -2.45 4.63
N GLN A 92 -7.06 -3.04 5.74
CA GLN A 92 -7.90 -4.25 5.73
C GLN A 92 -9.27 -4.00 5.08
N ARG A 93 -9.94 -2.90 5.42
CA ARG A 93 -11.23 -2.55 4.79
C ARG A 93 -11.10 -2.33 3.29
N LEU A 94 -10.06 -1.63 2.84
CA LEU A 94 -9.80 -1.39 1.42
C LEU A 94 -9.46 -2.68 0.67
N HIS A 95 -8.82 -3.65 1.34
CA HIS A 95 -8.52 -4.96 0.76
C HIS A 95 -9.77 -5.86 0.68
N GLU A 96 -10.57 -5.91 1.74
CA GLU A 96 -11.72 -6.82 1.85
C GLU A 96 -12.97 -6.29 1.13
N GLU A 97 -13.24 -4.99 1.22
CA GLU A 97 -14.47 -4.40 0.71
C GLU A 97 -14.24 -3.76 -0.67
N ARG A 98 -14.95 -4.25 -1.68
CA ARG A 98 -14.87 -3.70 -3.04
C ARG A 98 -15.39 -2.26 -3.14
N THR A 99 -16.33 -1.87 -2.28
CA THR A 99 -16.98 -0.56 -2.33
C THR A 99 -16.02 0.59 -1.97
N PRO A 100 -15.37 0.64 -0.79
CA PRO A 100 -14.44 1.70 -0.46
C PRO A 100 -13.21 1.69 -1.38
N PHE A 101 -12.76 0.52 -1.84
CA PHE A 101 -11.69 0.42 -2.85
C PHE A 101 -12.07 1.13 -4.15
N ARG A 102 -13.26 0.84 -4.70
CA ARG A 102 -13.77 1.49 -5.93
C ARG A 102 -13.96 2.99 -5.75
N ILE A 103 -14.50 3.42 -4.62
CA ILE A 103 -14.71 4.86 -4.32
C ILE A 103 -13.36 5.59 -4.28
N ALA A 104 -12.38 5.04 -3.55
CA ALA A 104 -11.06 5.64 -3.46
C ALA A 104 -10.32 5.62 -4.80
N ALA A 105 -10.46 4.56 -5.59
CA ALA A 105 -9.89 4.51 -6.94
C ALA A 105 -10.51 5.56 -7.86
N LEU A 106 -11.84 5.71 -7.82
CA LEU A 106 -12.55 6.72 -8.60
C LEU A 106 -12.18 8.14 -8.16
N ALA A 107 -12.07 8.38 -6.84
CA ALA A 107 -11.59 9.65 -6.30
C ALA A 107 -10.16 9.96 -6.76
N ALA A 108 -9.26 8.97 -6.75
CA ALA A 108 -7.90 9.16 -7.27
C ALA A 108 -7.92 9.57 -8.75
N VAL A 109 -8.73 8.92 -9.59
CA VAL A 109 -8.87 9.30 -11.01
C VAL A 109 -9.35 10.73 -11.16
N VAL A 110 -10.40 11.14 -10.43
CA VAL A 110 -10.90 12.52 -10.46
C VAL A 110 -9.81 13.51 -10.06
N PHE A 111 -9.06 13.21 -9.00
CA PHE A 111 -8.00 14.08 -8.50
C PHE A 111 -6.78 14.20 -9.43
N VAL A 112 -6.49 13.19 -10.27
CA VAL A 112 -5.43 13.31 -11.29
C VAL A 112 -5.74 14.43 -12.28
N PHE A 113 -7.02 14.63 -12.62
CA PHE A 113 -7.44 15.67 -13.57
C PHE A 113 -7.60 17.06 -12.93
N THR A 114 -7.58 17.16 -11.61
CA THR A 114 -7.73 18.42 -10.90
C THR A 114 -6.35 19.05 -10.60
N PRO A 115 -6.10 20.31 -11.01
CA PRO A 115 -4.88 21.02 -10.65
C PRO A 115 -4.66 21.04 -9.14
N HIS A 116 -3.40 20.90 -8.70
CA HIS A 116 -3.00 20.85 -7.28
C HIS A 116 -3.47 19.62 -6.49
N LEU A 117 -4.30 18.72 -7.03
CA LEU A 117 -4.69 17.48 -6.34
C LEU A 117 -3.93 16.24 -6.81
N PHE A 118 -2.98 16.41 -7.72
CA PHE A 118 -2.18 15.30 -8.26
C PHE A 118 -1.44 14.53 -7.15
N THR A 119 -0.84 15.23 -6.18
CA THR A 119 -0.12 14.60 -5.05
C THR A 119 -1.04 13.79 -4.14
N LEU A 120 -2.28 14.27 -3.95
CA LEU A 120 -3.34 13.53 -3.25
C LEU A 120 -3.75 12.28 -4.03
N ALA A 121 -3.94 12.40 -5.34
CA ALA A 121 -4.30 11.28 -6.20
C ALA A 121 -3.26 10.15 -6.14
N VAL A 122 -1.98 10.52 -6.26
CA VAL A 122 -0.87 9.56 -6.17
C VAL A 122 -0.78 8.97 -4.76
N THR A 123 -1.01 9.77 -3.72
CA THR A 123 -1.07 9.29 -2.33
C THR A 123 -2.15 8.24 -2.10
N ILE A 124 -3.37 8.50 -2.57
CA ILE A 124 -4.47 7.53 -2.49
C ILE A 124 -4.11 6.26 -3.26
N SER A 125 -3.47 6.40 -4.43
CA SER A 125 -3.01 5.27 -5.23
C SER A 125 -1.97 4.43 -4.47
N PHE A 126 -1.03 5.05 -3.74
CA PHE A 126 -0.09 4.34 -2.87
C PHE A 126 -0.80 3.57 -1.77
N VAL A 127 -1.81 4.15 -1.14
CA VAL A 127 -2.58 3.48 -0.09
C VAL A 127 -3.40 2.30 -0.65
N LEU A 128 -4.05 2.48 -1.79
CA LEU A 128 -4.80 1.41 -2.48
C LEU A 128 -3.89 0.26 -2.91
N LEU A 129 -2.73 0.59 -3.45
CA LEU A 129 -1.73 -0.39 -3.79
C LEU A 129 -1.25 -1.13 -2.54
N ALA A 130 -1.00 -0.37 -1.46
CA ALA A 130 -0.54 -0.96 -0.23
C ALA A 130 -1.59 -1.87 0.42
N SER A 131 -2.88 -1.56 0.26
CA SER A 131 -3.96 -2.43 0.73
C SER A 131 -4.00 -3.75 -0.02
N LEU A 132 -3.74 -3.76 -1.33
CA LEU A 132 -3.70 -5.01 -2.12
C LEU A 132 -2.61 -6.00 -1.68
N PHE A 133 -1.52 -5.51 -1.08
CA PHE A 133 -0.46 -6.36 -0.51
C PHE A 133 -0.59 -6.51 1.01
N TYR A 134 -1.70 -6.05 1.59
CA TYR A 134 -1.97 -6.21 3.02
C TYR A 134 -2.76 -7.51 3.26
N PRO A 135 -2.47 -8.28 4.32
CA PRO A 135 -3.22 -9.49 4.62
C PRO A 135 -4.66 -9.17 5.04
N SER A 136 -5.61 -9.96 4.53
CA SER A 136 -7.00 -9.97 5.00
C SER A 136 -7.08 -10.37 6.48
N ARG A 137 -8.16 -9.97 7.16
CA ARG A 137 -8.46 -10.41 8.54
C ARG A 137 -8.70 -11.91 8.61
N ILE A 138 -9.24 -12.48 7.53
CA ILE A 138 -9.52 -13.91 7.42
C ILE A 138 -8.21 -14.69 7.57
N VAL A 139 -7.18 -14.38 6.77
CA VAL A 139 -5.90 -15.10 6.85
C VAL A 139 -5.21 -14.90 8.22
N ILE A 140 -5.35 -13.72 8.83
CA ILE A 140 -4.83 -13.47 10.18
C ILE A 140 -5.58 -14.32 11.23
N SER A 141 -6.89 -14.48 11.10
CA SER A 141 -7.67 -15.34 11.99
C SER A 141 -7.34 -16.83 11.82
N LEU A 142 -7.19 -17.29 10.57
CA LEU A 142 -6.78 -18.67 10.26
C LEU A 142 -5.39 -18.98 10.84
N TRP A 143 -4.46 -18.02 10.76
CA TRP A 143 -3.13 -18.19 11.36
C TRP A 143 -3.16 -18.41 12.88
N LYS A 144 -4.17 -17.92 13.59
CA LYS A 144 -4.30 -18.14 15.04
C LYS A 144 -4.64 -19.59 15.38
N ASN A 145 -5.34 -20.30 14.49
CA ASN A 145 -5.68 -21.70 14.69
C ASN A 145 -4.50 -22.62 14.31
N LYS A 146 -4.18 -23.59 15.16
CA LYS A 146 -2.99 -24.45 15.00
C LYS A 146 -3.14 -25.45 13.86
N ALA A 147 -4.36 -25.94 13.60
CA ALA A 147 -4.64 -26.86 12.50
C ALA A 147 -4.54 -26.12 11.14
N ASP A 148 -5.24 -25.00 11.02
CA ASP A 148 -5.27 -24.19 9.80
C ASP A 148 -3.88 -23.62 9.46
N ARG A 149 -3.08 -23.26 10.48
CA ARG A 149 -1.69 -22.82 10.27
C ARG A 149 -0.82 -23.86 9.58
N LYS A 150 -0.95 -25.15 9.94
CA LYS A 150 -0.18 -26.23 9.29
C LYS A 150 -0.58 -26.35 7.82
N MET A 151 -1.89 -26.29 7.55
CA MET A 151 -2.43 -26.29 6.18
C MET A 151 -1.88 -25.13 5.34
N LEU A 152 -1.82 -23.91 5.90
CA LEU A 152 -1.27 -22.72 5.22
C LEU A 152 0.25 -22.77 4.99
N LEU A 153 0.98 -23.55 5.80
CA LEU A 153 2.42 -23.72 5.67
C LEU A 153 2.78 -24.80 4.63
N GLU A 154 1.96 -25.84 4.53
CA GLU A 154 2.14 -26.95 3.60
C GLU A 154 1.64 -26.57 2.19
N ASP A 155 0.54 -25.82 2.10
CA ASP A 155 -0.07 -25.42 0.83
C ASP A 155 0.05 -23.91 0.55
N THR A 156 1.01 -23.58 -0.31
CA THR A 156 1.28 -22.21 -0.76
C THR A 156 0.15 -21.64 -1.64
N GLU A 157 -0.60 -22.50 -2.35
CA GLU A 157 -1.75 -22.04 -3.16
C GLU A 157 -2.89 -21.61 -2.25
N MET A 158 -3.19 -22.41 -1.22
CA MET A 158 -4.21 -22.08 -0.22
C MET A 158 -3.87 -20.80 0.53
N LEU A 159 -2.59 -20.57 0.86
CA LEU A 159 -2.15 -19.30 1.43
C LEU A 159 -2.54 -18.11 0.55
N ILE A 160 -2.25 -18.16 -0.74
CA ILE A 160 -2.54 -17.05 -1.68
C ILE A 160 -4.06 -16.87 -1.82
N ILE A 161 -4.85 -17.95 -1.83
CA ILE A 161 -6.31 -17.90 -1.92
C ILE A 161 -6.94 -17.21 -0.71
N TYR A 162 -6.50 -17.51 0.51
CA TYR A 162 -7.06 -16.85 1.70
C TYR A 162 -6.49 -15.45 1.95
N TYR A 163 -5.34 -15.14 1.35
CA TYR A 163 -4.70 -13.84 1.46
C TYR A 163 -5.44 -12.74 0.68
N TYR A 164 -5.93 -13.06 -0.51
CA TYR A 164 -6.64 -12.15 -1.43
C TYR A 164 -8.16 -12.34 -1.39
#